data_AF-Q4JM79-F1
#
_entry.id   AF-Q4JM79-F1
#
_cell.length_a   1.000
_cell.length_b   1.000
_cell.length_c   1.000
_cell.angle_alpha   90.00
_cell.angle_beta   90.00
_cell.angle_gamma   90.00
#
_symmetry.space_group_name_H-M   'P 1'
#
loop_
_entity.id
_entity.type
_entity.pdbx_description
1 polymer ?
#
loop_
_entity_poly.entity_id
_entity_poly.type
_entity_poly.pdbx_seq_one_letter_code
_entity_poly.pdbx_strand_id
1 'polypeptide(L)' 'VDGELFVHYNSTARRYVPRTEWMAANTDQQYWDGQNADTHQGNEQIDREHRGMQRRYNQ' A
#
# COMPACT_ATOMS: atom_id res chain seq x y z
N VAL A 1 -0.60 7.35 -14.32
CA VAL A 1 -1.01 8.34 -15.34
C VAL A 1 0.26 8.74 -16.06
N ASP A 2 0.30 8.54 -17.38
CA ASP A 2 1.33 9.07 -18.29
C ASP A 2 2.81 8.86 -17.91
N GLY A 3 3.11 7.83 -17.11
CA GLY A 3 4.46 7.55 -16.60
C GLY A 3 4.89 8.40 -15.39
N GLU A 4 4.04 9.30 -14.89
CA GLU A 4 4.31 10.11 -13.71
C GLU A 4 3.90 9.37 -12.42
N LEU A 5 4.71 9.50 -11.36
CA LEU A 5 4.41 8.93 -10.04
C LEU A 5 3.56 9.91 -9.22
N PHE A 6 2.25 9.66 -9.15
CA PHE A 6 1.27 10.53 -8.48
C PHE A 6 0.86 10.05 -7.08
N VAL A 7 1.25 8.84 -6.68
CA VAL A 7 1.00 8.26 -5.35
C VAL A 7 2.27 7.58 -4.82
N HIS A 8 2.49 7.62 -3.51
CA HIS A 8 3.62 6.95 -2.86
C HIS A 8 3.19 6.22 -1.59
N TYR A 9 3.73 5.03 -1.35
CA TYR A 9 3.52 4.32 -0.09
C TYR A 9 4.50 4.81 0.98
N ASN A 10 3.98 5.46 2.02
CA ASN A 10 4.78 5.82 3.19
C ASN A 10 4.79 4.64 4.16
N SER A 11 5.92 3.93 4.24
CA SER A 11 6.08 2.77 5.12
C SER A 11 6.05 3.11 6.60
N THR A 12 6.47 4.32 6.99
CA THR A 12 6.41 4.79 8.39
C THR A 12 4.97 5.03 8.83
N ALA A 13 4.18 5.69 7.98
CA ALA A 13 2.76 5.96 8.24
C ALA A 13 1.83 4.81 7.82
N ARG A 14 2.40 3.77 7.18
CA ARG A 14 1.72 2.61 6.59
C ARG A 14 0.51 2.99 5.71
N ARG A 15 0.64 4.04 4.91
CA ARG A 15 -0.44 4.53 4.05
C ARG A 15 0.06 5.08 2.73
N TYR A 16 -0.79 5.06 1.71
CA TYR A 16 -0.52 5.83 0.51
C TYR A 16 -0.72 7.32 0.74
N VAL A 17 0.12 8.13 0.11
CA VAL A 17 0.05 9.58 0.13
C VAL A 17 0.11 10.12 -1.30
N PRO A 18 -0.67 11.16 -1.65
CA PRO A 18 -0.60 11.80 -2.95
C PRO A 18 0.76 12.52 -3.10
N ARG A 19 1.32 12.48 -4.31
CA ARG A 19 2.54 13.22 -4.69
C ARG A 19 2.28 14.43 -5.57
N THR A 20 1.05 14.59 -6.05
CA THR A 20 0.64 15.70 -6.90
C THR A 20 -0.55 16.42 -6.27
N GLU A 21 -0.62 17.73 -6.49
CA GLU A 21 -1.70 18.58 -5.95
C GLU A 21 -3.06 18.20 -6.51
N TRP A 22 -3.13 17.85 -7.80
CA TRP A 22 -4.38 17.40 -8.41
C TRP A 22 -4.89 16.11 -7.77
N MET A 23 -4.00 15.19 -7.38
CA MET A 23 -4.42 13.96 -6.73
C MET A 23 -4.94 14.23 -5.32
N ALA A 24 -4.28 15.13 -4.59
CA ALA A 24 -4.72 15.56 -3.26
C ALA A 24 -6.07 16.31 -3.28
N ALA A 25 -6.32 17.10 -4.33
CA ALA A 25 -7.54 17.91 -4.45
C ALA A 25 -8.76 17.12 -4.96
N ASN A 26 -8.54 16.03 -5.71
CA ASN A 26 -9.63 15.26 -6.35
C ASN A 26 -9.96 13.94 -5.65
N THR A 27 -9.28 13.59 -4.56
CA THR A 27 -9.56 12.36 -3.80
C THR A 27 -9.99 12.67 -2.38
N ASP A 28 -11.01 11.95 -1.94
CA ASP A 28 -11.55 12.08 -0.60
C ASP A 28 -10.93 11.06 0.37
N GLN A 29 -11.27 11.20 1.65
CA GLN A 29 -10.77 10.30 2.70
C GLN A 29 -11.22 8.86 2.46
N GLN A 30 -12.41 8.63 1.90
CA GLN A 30 -12.97 7.30 1.66
C GLN A 30 -12.15 6.53 0.62
N TYR A 31 -11.70 7.20 -0.45
CA TYR A 31 -10.79 6.64 -1.43
C TYR A 31 -9.49 6.15 -0.79
N TRP A 32 -8.90 6.97 0.09
CA TRP A 32 -7.66 6.62 0.79
C TRP A 32 -7.86 5.51 1.83
N ASP A 33 -8.98 5.50 2.53
CA ASP A 33 -9.29 4.47 3.51
C ASP A 33 -9.44 3.09 2.85
N GLY A 34 -10.07 3.03 1.66
CA GLY A 34 -10.15 1.81 0.85
C GLY A 34 -8.77 1.32 0.39
N GLN A 35 -7.96 2.22 -0.18
CA GLN A 35 -6.60 1.90 -0.63
C GLN A 35 -5.69 1.41 0.51
N ASN A 36 -5.80 2.02 1.69
CA ASN A 36 -5.02 1.61 2.86
C ASN A 36 -5.50 0.26 3.40
N ALA A 37 -6.82 -0.01 3.40
CA ALA A 37 -7.38 -1.29 3.83
C ALA A 37 -6.96 -2.44 2.92
N ASP A 38 -7.07 -2.28 1.60
CA ASP A 38 -6.65 -3.29 0.62
C ASP A 38 -5.16 -3.62 0.74
N THR A 39 -4.34 -2.59 0.97
CA THR A 39 -2.89 -2.75 1.12
C THR A 39 -2.52 -3.40 2.43
N HIS A 40 -3.19 -3.04 3.53
CA HIS A 40 -2.98 -3.70 4.81
C HIS A 40 -3.37 -5.17 4.75
N GLN A 41 -4.53 -5.51 4.19
CA GLN A 41 -5.00 -6.89 4.10
C GLN A 41 -4.13 -7.71 3.15
N GLY A 42 -3.84 -7.20 1.95
CA GLY A 42 -3.04 -7.88 0.95
C GLY A 42 -1.59 -8.09 1.38
N ASN A 43 -0.94 -7.05 1.91
CA ASN A 43 0.46 -7.16 2.35
C ASN A 43 0.60 -8.03 3.61
N GLU A 44 -0.34 -7.95 4.57
CA GLU A 44 -0.29 -8.84 5.74
C GLU A 44 -0.46 -10.30 5.36
N GLN A 45 -1.33 -10.60 4.39
CA GLN A 45 -1.51 -11.95 3.89
C GLN A 45 -0.25 -12.45 3.18
N ILE A 46 0.31 -11.67 2.25
CA ILE A 46 1.53 -12.03 1.52
C ILE A 46 2.71 -12.19 2.47
N ASP A 47 2.89 -11.30 3.45
CA ASP A 47 3.96 -11.39 4.45
C ASP A 47 3.81 -12.63 5.35
N ARG A 48 2.58 -12.99 5.73
CA ARG A 48 2.32 -14.22 6.52
C ARG A 48 2.65 -15.46 5.70
N GLU A 49 2.22 -15.51 4.45
CA GLU A 49 2.51 -16.62 3.53
C GLU A 49 4.02 -16.75 3.28
N HIS A 50 4.72 -15.63 3.02
CA HIS A 50 6.16 -15.60 2.80
C HIS A 50 6.96 -16.03 4.04
N ARG A 51 6.57 -15.59 5.26
CA ARG A 51 7.15 -16.10 6.51
C ARG A 51 6.88 -17.60 6.70
N GLY A 52 5.72 -18.08 6.25
CA GLY A 52 5.40 -19.51 6.21
C GLY A 52 6.31 -20.29 5.27
N MET A 53 6.71 -19.70 4.13
CA MET A 53 7.68 -20.29 3.20
C MET A 53 9.10 -20.31 3.79
N GLN A 54 9.55 -19.23 4.43
CA GLN A 54 10.85 -19.21 5.12
C GLN A 54 10.98 -20.32 6.18
N ARG A 55 9.90 -20.67 6.89
CA ARG A 55 9.88 -21.81 7.82
C ARG A 55 10.02 -23.18 7.14
N ARG A 56 9.70 -23.30 5.85
CA ARG A 56 9.80 -24.55 5.07
C ARG A 56 11.17 -24.74 4.42
N TYR A 57 11.89 -23.65 4.14
CA TYR A 57 13.22 -23.70 3.51
C TYR A 57 14.38 -23.81 4.51
N ASN A 58 14.11 -23.75 5.82
CA ASN A 58 15.08 -24.00 6.91
C ASN A 58 14.68 -25.21 7.78
N GLN A 59 14.20 -26.30 7.16
CA GLN A 59 14.18 -27.63 7.76
C GLN A 59 15.34 -28.47 7.21
#